data_AF-A0A654IKG9-F1
#
_entry.id   AF-A0A654IKG9-F1
#
_cell.length_a   1.000
_cell.length_b   1.000
_cell.length_c   1.000
_cell.angle_alpha   90.00
_cell.angle_beta   90.00
_cell.angle_gamma   90.00
#
_symmetry.space_group_name_H-M   'P 1'
#
loop_
_entity.id
_entity.type
_entity.pdbx_description
1 polymer ?
#
loop_
_entity_poly.entity_id
_entity_poly.type
_entity_poly.pdbx_seq_one_letter_code
_entity_poly.pdbx_strand_id
1 'polypeptide(L)'
;MKKATKLLLSILPISSIGFLSVVSCSTTNNKTPAGKTEIPNSSTPENKPNQPNDKSDESNNKTPDNQDKPNGNNSNQPDTKPNEPKEPNSNDMPADQPHRDNNSNDLDFSDVNSLPKEISFEHFELYKKKDPRSAWFDIKSNESWIFEKIIFNKNITSKYKVTFANDNVVFVDEKGVIDKVSIKFEIRDKSEIREFTFTGFKTKIDNRKVNNKETYLKPKAKLDTRLSGLYPSILAYMLLYADDSNKYKNLQEDSAKYITFEELFNNNKNLFDNDFIGLGVGTKDLLFDFEENNRELYRYKITEAGFDDINGVLNIKVRITNNEENRSNEPEITKNFKFEGFRKVDINNPRNNPFSVLLSQKDLKTIIKDKKIVEHLKKLGIDIDKDDDYLDLGVQSTGDLWESLILKHLTLDLVDNKNRVYNSKETLAFKYNKDHSYKSILGLKPKMSLYPFNTSVDEKSIDNILISLKDKKVTLYFELNIPVYASTLSDLTTSSFDKTQILKLKITSTTSI
;
A
#
# COMPACT_ATOMS: atom_id res chain seq x y z
N MET A 1 62.90 -1.38 -13.48
CA MET A 1 61.82 -1.42 -12.46
C MET A 1 61.36 0.02 -12.19
N LYS A 2 60.05 0.29 -12.20
CA LYS A 2 59.44 1.51 -11.66
C LYS A 2 58.21 1.09 -10.83
N LYS A 3 58.02 1.70 -9.66
CA LYS A 3 56.99 1.27 -8.68
C LYS A 3 55.61 1.81 -9.09
N ALA A 4 54.58 0.98 -9.01
CA ALA A 4 53.19 1.38 -9.15
C ALA A 4 52.53 1.47 -7.77
N THR A 5 52.10 2.66 -7.37
CA THR A 5 51.38 2.87 -6.11
C THR A 5 49.90 2.59 -6.33
N LYS A 6 49.39 1.46 -5.83
CA LYS A 6 47.95 1.19 -5.79
C LYS A 6 47.28 2.12 -4.78
N LEU A 7 46.43 3.02 -5.25
CA LEU A 7 45.51 3.76 -4.39
C LEU A 7 44.21 2.96 -4.25
N LEU A 8 43.95 2.43 -3.06
CA LEU A 8 42.68 1.76 -2.74
C LEU A 8 41.67 2.82 -2.31
N LEU A 9 40.70 3.15 -3.18
CA LEU A 9 39.48 3.82 -2.75
C LEU A 9 38.56 2.78 -2.10
N SER A 10 38.48 2.81 -0.78
CA SER A 10 37.41 2.15 -0.02
C SER A 10 36.09 2.89 -0.27
N ILE A 11 35.19 2.27 -1.05
CA ILE A 11 33.83 2.79 -1.26
C ILE A 11 33.05 2.60 0.05
N LEU A 12 32.68 3.71 0.69
CA LEU A 12 31.73 3.70 1.81
C LEU A 12 30.29 3.52 1.28
N PRO A 13 29.43 2.76 1.96
CA PRO A 13 28.01 2.69 1.59
C PRO A 13 27.32 4.03 1.91
N ILE A 14 26.87 4.75 0.88
CA ILE A 14 26.10 5.99 1.04
C ILE A 14 24.63 5.62 1.33
N SER A 15 24.38 5.20 2.56
CA SER A 15 23.06 5.17 3.19
C SER A 15 22.97 6.30 4.21
N SER A 16 21.79 6.93 4.34
CA SER A 16 21.50 8.09 5.20
C SER A 16 22.31 9.38 4.94
N ILE A 17 21.94 10.12 3.88
CA ILE A 17 21.87 11.60 3.95
C ILE A 17 20.47 12.03 3.49
N GLY A 18 19.69 12.57 4.42
CA GLY A 18 18.42 13.23 4.12
C GLY A 18 18.62 14.74 3.90
N PHE A 19 17.74 15.35 3.09
CA PHE A 19 17.55 16.80 2.95
C PHE A 19 18.80 17.70 2.98
N LEU A 20 19.37 17.96 1.81
CA LEU A 20 20.13 19.20 1.55
C LEU A 20 19.43 20.02 0.46
N SER A 21 19.02 21.23 0.82
CA SER A 21 18.43 22.21 -0.10
C SER A 21 19.51 22.77 -1.02
N VAL A 22 19.29 22.69 -2.34
CA VAL A 22 20.25 23.17 -3.34
C VAL A 22 20.21 24.69 -3.43
N VAL A 23 21.11 25.36 -2.71
CA VAL A 23 21.41 26.79 -2.93
C VAL A 23 22.26 26.90 -4.19
N SER A 24 21.75 27.63 -5.19
CA SER A 24 22.45 27.80 -6.47
C SER A 24 23.51 28.91 -6.38
N CYS A 25 24.78 28.52 -6.33
CA CYS A 25 25.92 29.44 -6.45
C CYS A 25 26.43 29.46 -7.90
N SER A 26 25.93 30.38 -8.71
CA SER A 26 26.37 30.57 -10.10
C SER A 26 27.73 31.28 -10.16
N THR A 27 28.79 30.56 -10.49
CA THR A 27 30.09 31.16 -10.85
C THR A 27 30.14 31.43 -12.35
N THR A 28 30.26 32.70 -12.74
CA THR A 28 30.40 33.12 -14.14
C THR A 28 31.61 34.02 -14.28
N ASN A 29 32.51 33.71 -15.21
CA ASN A 29 33.78 34.43 -15.36
C ASN A 29 33.59 35.77 -16.08
N ASN A 30 34.14 36.84 -15.50
CA ASN A 30 34.08 38.19 -16.06
C ASN A 30 34.97 38.38 -17.30
N LYS A 31 34.38 38.95 -18.36
CA LYS A 31 35.08 39.85 -19.31
C LYS A 31 34.14 40.97 -19.76
N THR A 32 34.36 42.18 -19.24
CA THR A 32 33.72 43.43 -19.69
C THR A 32 34.36 43.91 -21.02
N PRO A 33 33.68 44.79 -21.79
CA PRO A 33 33.94 46.22 -21.59
C PRO A 33 32.73 47.17 -21.72
N ALA A 34 32.75 48.18 -20.84
CA ALA A 34 32.18 49.54 -20.89
C ALA A 34 31.06 49.95 -21.89
N GLY A 35 30.00 50.55 -21.33
CA GLY A 35 29.05 51.47 -21.99
C GLY A 35 28.27 52.29 -20.94
N LYS A 36 28.02 53.58 -21.18
CA LYS A 36 27.25 54.50 -20.29
C LYS A 36 25.72 54.23 -20.42
N THR A 37 24.82 54.64 -19.52
CA THR A 37 24.44 56.02 -19.10
C THR A 37 23.82 56.06 -17.68
N GLU A 38 23.23 57.19 -17.27
CA GLU A 38 23.16 57.70 -15.88
C GLU A 38 21.85 57.42 -15.10
N ILE A 39 21.83 57.86 -13.83
CA ILE A 39 20.78 57.76 -12.78
C ILE A 39 20.12 59.18 -12.55
N PRO A 40 19.32 59.57 -11.50
CA PRO A 40 19.08 58.99 -10.16
C PRO A 40 17.62 59.08 -9.57
N ASN A 41 17.51 58.81 -8.24
CA ASN A 41 16.41 59.13 -7.29
C ASN A 41 15.20 58.16 -7.22
N SER A 42 14.55 57.86 -6.08
CA SER A 42 14.79 58.06 -4.61
C SER A 42 13.63 57.42 -3.80
N SER A 43 13.66 57.01 -2.52
CA SER A 43 14.72 56.76 -1.50
C SER A 43 14.10 56.12 -0.23
N THR A 44 14.87 55.30 0.50
CA THR A 44 14.63 54.81 1.90
C THR A 44 15.17 55.83 2.95
N PRO A 45 15.20 55.61 4.29
CA PRO A 45 14.83 54.45 5.15
C PRO A 45 13.77 54.87 6.24
N GLU A 46 13.61 54.37 7.49
CA GLU A 46 14.25 53.36 8.36
C GLU A 46 13.30 52.94 9.52
N ASN A 47 13.50 51.75 10.14
CA ASN A 47 13.63 51.55 11.61
C ASN A 47 13.50 50.08 12.10
N LYS A 48 14.23 49.78 13.19
CA LYS A 48 14.34 48.47 13.88
C LYS A 48 14.94 48.69 15.29
N PRO A 49 15.18 47.62 16.09
CA PRO A 49 14.29 46.90 17.00
C PRO A 49 14.34 47.45 18.46
N ASN A 50 13.73 46.75 19.44
CA ASN A 50 14.17 46.84 20.85
C ASN A 50 13.88 45.58 21.69
N GLN A 51 14.80 45.29 22.63
CA GLN A 51 14.84 44.21 23.64
C GLN A 51 16.06 44.49 24.56
N PRO A 52 16.24 43.84 25.73
CA PRO A 52 15.31 43.27 26.71
C PRO A 52 15.56 43.87 28.13
N ASN A 53 14.94 43.32 29.19
CA ASN A 53 15.46 43.22 30.58
C ASN A 53 14.38 42.58 31.52
N ASP A 54 14.63 42.14 32.76
CA ASP A 54 15.67 41.25 33.33
C ASP A 54 15.30 40.96 34.82
N LYS A 55 15.43 39.70 35.30
CA LYS A 55 15.32 39.24 36.73
C LYS A 55 13.99 39.50 37.49
N SER A 56 13.68 38.89 38.66
CA SER A 56 14.38 37.90 39.52
C SER A 56 13.43 37.05 40.39
N ASP A 57 13.84 35.79 40.63
CA ASP A 57 13.92 35.03 41.90
C ASP A 57 12.71 34.67 42.81
N GLU A 58 12.57 33.33 42.99
CA GLU A 58 12.50 32.57 44.26
C GLU A 58 11.29 32.54 45.26
N SER A 59 10.63 31.35 45.29
CA SER A 59 10.74 30.34 46.40
C SER A 59 9.63 30.14 47.48
N ASN A 60 9.27 28.84 47.62
CA ASN A 60 8.82 28.07 48.80
C ASN A 60 7.48 28.27 49.57
N ASN A 61 6.54 27.35 49.31
CA ASN A 61 6.10 26.27 50.22
C ASN A 61 5.94 26.51 51.75
N LYS A 62 4.70 26.51 52.28
CA LYS A 62 4.09 25.41 53.11
C LYS A 62 2.75 25.77 53.81
N THR A 63 1.88 24.76 53.91
CA THR A 63 0.72 24.60 54.83
C THR A 63 1.13 23.80 56.10
N PRO A 64 0.24 23.52 57.10
CA PRO A 64 -1.07 24.10 57.49
C PRO A 64 -1.15 24.47 59.01
N ASP A 65 -2.31 24.94 59.51
CA ASP A 65 -2.98 24.34 60.71
C ASP A 65 -4.48 24.75 60.86
N ASN A 66 -5.07 24.57 62.05
CA ASN A 66 -6.48 24.21 62.30
C ASN A 66 -7.47 25.28 62.82
N GLN A 67 -8.76 24.87 62.79
CA GLN A 67 -9.90 25.24 63.67
C GLN A 67 -10.43 26.70 63.68
N ASP A 68 -11.76 26.84 63.44
CA ASP A 68 -12.66 27.20 64.55
C ASP A 68 -14.17 26.90 64.32
N LYS A 69 -14.97 26.95 65.40
CA LYS A 69 -16.45 26.92 65.51
C LYS A 69 -16.80 27.77 66.76
N PRO A 70 -17.98 28.45 66.92
CA PRO A 70 -19.31 27.80 66.79
C PRO A 70 -20.59 28.69 66.54
N ASN A 71 -21.75 28.01 66.46
CA ASN A 71 -22.99 28.23 67.26
C ASN A 71 -24.31 28.80 66.66
N GLY A 72 -25.44 28.23 67.13
CA GLY A 72 -26.82 28.77 67.15
C GLY A 72 -27.82 28.31 66.05
N ASN A 73 -29.14 28.12 66.29
CA ASN A 73 -29.86 27.83 67.55
C ASN A 73 -31.34 27.31 67.35
N ASN A 74 -31.80 26.34 68.17
CA ASN A 74 -33.18 26.03 68.67
C ASN A 74 -34.48 25.76 67.82
N SER A 75 -35.16 24.64 68.17
CA SER A 75 -36.61 24.49 68.58
C SER A 75 -37.74 23.91 67.66
N ASN A 76 -38.17 22.68 68.00
CA ASN A 76 -39.53 22.05 68.16
C ASN A 76 -40.76 22.21 67.20
N GLN A 77 -41.26 21.05 66.73
CA GLN A 77 -42.64 20.45 66.65
C GLN A 77 -43.93 21.23 67.10
N PRO A 78 -45.17 20.74 66.82
CA PRO A 78 -45.74 20.04 65.62
C PRO A 78 -47.23 20.45 65.30
N ASP A 79 -47.95 19.86 64.32
CA ASP A 79 -49.44 19.69 64.44
C ASP A 79 -50.17 18.67 63.51
N THR A 80 -51.27 18.11 64.06
CA THR A 80 -52.54 17.50 63.59
C THR A 80 -52.77 16.47 62.44
N LYS A 81 -53.77 15.60 62.71
CA LYS A 81 -54.51 14.57 61.91
C LYS A 81 -55.85 15.21 61.36
N PRO A 82 -56.93 14.52 60.86
CA PRO A 82 -57.26 13.07 60.82
C PRO A 82 -57.92 12.53 59.51
N ASN A 83 -58.01 11.19 59.35
CA ASN A 83 -59.29 10.44 59.45
C ASN A 83 -59.15 8.91 59.30
N GLU A 84 -60.15 8.19 59.81
CA GLU A 84 -60.29 6.73 59.94
C GLU A 84 -61.75 6.36 59.63
N PRO A 85 -62.08 5.17 59.07
CA PRO A 85 -62.45 3.99 59.90
C PRO A 85 -62.08 2.63 59.21
N LYS A 86 -62.25 1.40 59.77
CA LYS A 86 -62.60 0.85 61.11
C LYS A 86 -62.21 -0.65 61.10
N GLU A 87 -61.86 -1.21 62.27
CA GLU A 87 -62.02 -2.66 62.54
C GLU A 87 -63.38 -2.95 63.21
N PRO A 88 -63.79 -4.23 63.30
CA PRO A 88 -64.07 -4.81 64.62
C PRO A 88 -63.40 -6.18 64.83
N ASN A 89 -63.38 -6.64 66.09
CA ASN A 89 -62.52 -7.72 66.60
C ASN A 89 -63.34 -8.79 67.36
N SER A 90 -62.70 -9.93 67.67
CA SER A 90 -63.02 -10.94 68.70
C SER A 90 -64.33 -11.74 68.63
N ASN A 91 -64.26 -13.09 68.53
CA ASN A 91 -64.52 -14.04 69.65
C ASN A 91 -64.71 -15.52 69.22
N ASP A 92 -64.66 -16.40 70.24
CA ASP A 92 -65.18 -17.78 70.36
C ASP A 92 -64.53 -18.97 69.60
N MET A 93 -63.89 -19.82 70.40
CA MET A 93 -63.83 -21.30 70.28
C MET A 93 -65.07 -21.90 71.02
N PRO A 94 -65.56 -23.15 70.76
CA PRO A 94 -64.72 -24.35 70.58
C PRO A 94 -65.25 -25.53 69.71
N ALA A 95 -64.44 -26.59 69.66
CA ALA A 95 -64.78 -28.02 69.59
C ALA A 95 -64.95 -28.78 68.24
N ASP A 96 -64.15 -29.85 68.14
CA ASP A 96 -64.35 -31.17 67.51
C ASP A 96 -64.57 -31.40 65.98
N GLN A 97 -63.53 -32.02 65.39
CA GLN A 97 -63.56 -33.15 64.42
C GLN A 97 -63.99 -32.92 62.95
N PRO A 98 -63.53 -33.77 62.01
CA PRO A 98 -62.17 -34.33 61.90
C PRO A 98 -61.58 -34.23 60.46
N HIS A 99 -60.31 -34.61 60.33
CA HIS A 99 -59.49 -34.74 59.11
C HIS A 99 -60.19 -34.72 57.73
N ARG A 100 -59.64 -33.88 56.84
CA ARG A 100 -59.07 -34.43 55.60
C ARG A 100 -57.80 -33.69 55.17
N ASP A 101 -56.67 -34.36 55.32
CA ASP A 101 -55.38 -33.91 54.81
C ASP A 101 -55.41 -33.80 53.29
N ASN A 102 -55.08 -32.62 52.76
CA ASN A 102 -54.72 -32.49 51.35
C ASN A 102 -53.70 -31.34 51.11
N ASN A 103 -52.82 -31.08 52.09
CA ASN A 103 -51.62 -30.28 51.86
C ASN A 103 -50.59 -31.11 51.09
N SER A 104 -50.79 -31.23 49.78
CA SER A 104 -49.68 -31.42 48.86
C SER A 104 -48.80 -30.16 48.94
N ASN A 105 -47.81 -30.18 49.86
CA ASN A 105 -46.74 -29.20 49.88
C ASN A 105 -45.94 -29.36 48.59
N ASP A 106 -46.39 -28.70 47.53
CA ASP A 106 -45.74 -28.77 46.23
C ASP A 106 -44.40 -28.04 46.36
N LEU A 107 -43.32 -28.81 46.32
CA LEU A 107 -41.97 -28.34 46.67
C LEU A 107 -41.50 -27.30 45.66
N ASP A 108 -41.66 -26.04 46.02
CA ASP A 108 -41.29 -24.87 45.24
C ASP A 108 -39.77 -24.60 45.30
N PHE A 109 -39.22 -24.28 44.13
CA PHE A 109 -37.83 -23.91 43.87
C PHE A 109 -37.68 -22.41 43.54
N SER A 110 -38.66 -21.57 43.88
CA SER A 110 -38.62 -20.11 43.67
C SER A 110 -37.37 -19.44 44.25
N ASP A 111 -36.84 -19.90 45.38
CA ASP A 111 -35.59 -19.42 45.95
C ASP A 111 -34.38 -19.78 45.09
N VAL A 112 -34.25 -21.04 44.62
CA VAL A 112 -33.25 -21.48 43.64
C VAL A 112 -33.37 -20.68 42.34
N ASN A 113 -34.59 -20.40 41.90
CA ASN A 113 -34.88 -19.63 40.70
C ASN A 113 -34.60 -18.13 40.84
N SER A 114 -34.58 -17.58 42.06
CA SER A 114 -34.20 -16.19 42.32
C SER A 114 -32.69 -15.92 42.37
N LEU A 115 -31.84 -16.96 42.46
CA LEU A 115 -30.39 -16.79 42.58
C LEU A 115 -29.82 -16.09 41.33
N PRO A 116 -28.77 -15.25 41.46
CA PRO A 116 -28.08 -14.69 40.29
C PRO A 116 -27.48 -15.82 39.44
N LYS A 117 -27.57 -15.71 38.12
CA LYS A 117 -26.94 -16.68 37.20
C LYS A 117 -25.43 -16.48 37.07
N GLU A 118 -24.92 -15.28 37.35
CA GLU A 118 -23.48 -15.03 37.38
C GLU A 118 -22.92 -15.17 38.80
N ILE A 119 -21.79 -15.86 38.94
CA ILE A 119 -21.08 -16.07 40.21
C ILE A 119 -19.62 -15.67 40.01
N SER A 120 -19.19 -14.58 40.65
CA SER A 120 -17.81 -14.08 40.51
C SER A 120 -16.87 -14.68 41.57
N PHE A 121 -15.80 -15.30 41.09
CA PHE A 121 -14.67 -15.81 41.87
C PHE A 121 -13.56 -14.76 42.05
N GLU A 122 -13.74 -13.53 41.55
CA GLU A 122 -12.68 -12.51 41.47
C GLU A 122 -12.05 -12.15 42.83
N HIS A 123 -12.83 -12.25 43.92
CA HIS A 123 -12.41 -11.92 45.27
C HIS A 123 -11.63 -13.05 45.96
N PHE A 124 -11.52 -14.23 45.34
CA PHE A 124 -10.84 -15.39 45.90
C PHE A 124 -9.46 -15.55 45.26
N GLU A 125 -8.42 -15.13 45.99
CA GLU A 125 -7.02 -15.13 45.54
C GLU A 125 -6.49 -16.46 44.98
N LEU A 126 -7.09 -17.59 45.38
CA LEU A 126 -6.78 -18.93 44.84
C LEU A 126 -7.28 -19.12 43.41
N TYR A 127 -8.44 -18.56 43.07
CA TYR A 127 -9.13 -18.73 41.78
C TYR A 127 -8.82 -17.59 40.80
N LYS A 128 -8.68 -16.35 41.30
CA LYS A 128 -8.26 -15.16 40.54
C LYS A 128 -6.93 -15.37 39.77
N LYS A 129 -6.09 -16.30 40.22
CA LYS A 129 -4.75 -16.61 39.67
C LYS A 129 -4.71 -17.86 38.78
N LYS A 130 -5.81 -18.62 38.69
CA LYS A 130 -5.95 -19.84 37.87
C LYS A 130 -6.77 -19.56 36.63
N ASP A 131 -6.42 -20.17 35.51
CA ASP A 131 -7.25 -20.14 34.30
C ASP A 131 -8.57 -20.92 34.52
N PRO A 132 -9.60 -20.74 33.67
CA PRO A 132 -10.90 -21.40 33.83
C PRO A 132 -10.84 -22.93 33.93
N ARG A 133 -9.89 -23.60 33.27
CA ARG A 133 -9.80 -25.07 33.25
C ARG A 133 -9.15 -25.59 34.54
N SER A 134 -8.06 -24.98 34.96
CA SER A 134 -7.43 -25.26 36.26
C SER A 134 -8.40 -24.98 37.40
N ALA A 135 -9.07 -23.82 37.38
CA ALA A 135 -10.05 -23.44 38.39
C ALA A 135 -11.23 -24.43 38.48
N TRP A 136 -11.76 -24.89 37.33
CA TRP A 136 -12.82 -25.89 37.29
C TRP A 136 -12.44 -27.23 37.92
N PHE A 137 -11.21 -27.69 37.68
CA PHE A 137 -10.68 -28.91 38.30
C PHE A 137 -10.67 -28.78 39.84
N ASP A 138 -10.09 -27.70 40.38
CA ASP A 138 -10.08 -27.44 41.82
C ASP A 138 -11.48 -27.25 42.42
N ILE A 139 -12.39 -26.60 41.70
CA ILE A 139 -13.79 -26.40 42.10
C ILE A 139 -14.50 -27.74 42.26
N LYS A 140 -14.32 -28.68 41.31
CA LYS A 140 -14.88 -30.03 41.40
C LYS A 140 -14.25 -30.86 42.51
N SER A 141 -12.94 -30.81 42.67
CA SER A 141 -12.26 -31.54 43.76
C SER A 141 -12.70 -31.11 45.16
N ASN A 142 -13.37 -29.96 45.31
CA ASN A 142 -13.82 -29.40 46.58
C ASN A 142 -15.33 -29.09 46.61
N GLU A 143 -16.12 -29.67 45.70
CA GLU A 143 -17.51 -29.34 45.37
C GLU A 143 -18.41 -28.88 46.55
N SER A 144 -18.52 -29.71 47.59
CA SER A 144 -19.36 -29.40 48.77
C SER A 144 -18.91 -28.13 49.52
N TRP A 145 -17.60 -27.92 49.66
CA TRP A 145 -17.03 -26.73 50.29
C TRP A 145 -17.22 -25.49 49.40
N ILE A 146 -17.12 -25.64 48.08
CA ILE A 146 -17.38 -24.55 47.13
C ILE A 146 -18.84 -24.09 47.22
N PHE A 147 -19.80 -25.01 47.24
CA PHE A 147 -21.21 -24.65 47.37
C PHE A 147 -21.55 -24.03 48.72
N GLU A 148 -21.00 -24.52 49.84
CA GLU A 148 -21.34 -24.01 51.19
C GLU A 148 -20.56 -22.75 51.62
N LYS A 149 -19.39 -22.47 51.02
CA LYS A 149 -18.51 -21.35 51.44
C LYS A 149 -18.26 -20.27 50.39
N ILE A 150 -18.43 -20.57 49.10
CA ILE A 150 -18.12 -19.63 48.00
C ILE A 150 -19.37 -19.25 47.22
N ILE A 151 -20.16 -20.22 46.77
CA ILE A 151 -21.22 -19.97 45.77
C ILE A 151 -22.58 -19.65 46.43
N PHE A 152 -23.01 -20.44 47.41
CA PHE A 152 -24.34 -20.32 48.01
C PHE A 152 -24.25 -20.05 49.51
N ASN A 153 -25.29 -19.41 50.05
CA ASN A 153 -25.43 -19.24 51.49
C ASN A 153 -25.97 -20.52 52.15
N LYS A 154 -25.86 -20.58 53.48
CA LYS A 154 -26.35 -21.71 54.28
C LYS A 154 -27.84 -21.98 54.14
N ASN A 155 -28.66 -20.99 53.76
CA ASN A 155 -30.10 -21.18 53.63
C ASN A 155 -30.43 -22.07 52.42
N ILE A 156 -29.67 -21.95 51.33
CA ILE A 156 -29.76 -22.85 50.18
C ILE A 156 -29.17 -24.23 50.50
N THR A 157 -27.93 -24.30 51.02
CA THR A 157 -27.22 -25.58 51.21
C THR A 157 -27.69 -26.41 52.41
N SER A 158 -28.53 -25.87 53.29
CA SER A 158 -29.25 -26.66 54.31
C SER A 158 -30.65 -27.13 53.86
N LYS A 159 -31.27 -26.46 52.88
CA LYS A 159 -32.57 -26.83 52.30
C LYS A 159 -32.40 -27.87 51.17
N TYR A 160 -31.34 -27.73 50.38
CA TYR A 160 -31.08 -28.55 49.20
C TYR A 160 -29.75 -29.28 49.30
N LYS A 161 -29.73 -30.54 48.85
CA LYS A 161 -28.51 -31.21 48.42
C LYS A 161 -28.13 -30.61 47.06
N VAL A 162 -27.02 -29.88 47.03
CA VAL A 162 -26.52 -29.20 45.83
C VAL A 162 -25.36 -30.00 45.24
N THR A 163 -25.43 -30.33 43.95
CA THR A 163 -24.34 -30.97 43.21
C THR A 163 -24.16 -30.35 41.83
N PHE A 164 -23.02 -30.55 41.17
CA PHE A 164 -22.96 -30.37 39.72
C PHE A 164 -23.88 -31.41 39.04
N ALA A 165 -24.56 -30.99 37.96
CA ALA A 165 -25.50 -31.84 37.24
C ALA A 165 -24.81 -32.64 36.12
N ASN A 166 -23.75 -32.09 35.52
CA ASN A 166 -22.95 -32.70 34.45
C ASN A 166 -21.62 -31.95 34.27
N ASP A 167 -20.82 -32.42 33.32
CA ASP A 167 -19.45 -31.96 33.05
C ASP A 167 -19.32 -30.96 31.89
N ASN A 168 -20.42 -30.64 31.20
CA ASN A 168 -20.45 -30.02 29.87
C ASN A 168 -20.32 -28.48 29.89
N VAL A 169 -19.32 -27.97 30.62
CA VAL A 169 -19.05 -26.53 30.73
C VAL A 169 -18.29 -25.99 29.52
N VAL A 170 -18.45 -24.69 29.26
CA VAL A 170 -17.77 -23.96 28.17
C VAL A 170 -16.70 -23.03 28.74
N PHE A 171 -15.43 -23.35 28.51
CA PHE A 171 -14.32 -22.48 28.91
C PHE A 171 -14.14 -21.32 27.93
N VAL A 172 -14.19 -20.09 28.43
CA VAL A 172 -13.86 -18.87 27.67
C VAL A 172 -12.58 -18.29 28.27
N ASP A 173 -11.46 -18.92 27.88
CA ASP A 173 -10.14 -18.70 28.47
C ASP A 173 -9.69 -17.23 28.36
N GLU A 174 -10.07 -16.53 27.29
CA GLU A 174 -9.75 -15.11 27.03
C GLU A 174 -10.45 -14.16 28.03
N LYS A 175 -11.65 -14.53 28.50
CA LYS A 175 -12.45 -13.72 29.44
C LYS A 175 -12.28 -14.14 30.90
N GLY A 176 -11.60 -15.26 31.18
CA GLY A 176 -11.51 -15.79 32.55
C GLY A 176 -12.87 -16.30 33.05
N VAL A 177 -13.62 -17.00 32.19
CA VAL A 177 -15.00 -17.44 32.44
C VAL A 177 -15.17 -18.94 32.21
N ILE A 178 -15.97 -19.60 33.06
CA ILE A 178 -16.56 -20.93 32.84
C ILE A 178 -18.07 -20.72 32.65
N ASP A 179 -18.59 -20.99 31.46
CA ASP A 179 -20.01 -20.81 31.13
C ASP A 179 -20.77 -22.15 31.11
N LYS A 180 -22.10 -22.09 31.20
CA LYS A 180 -23.03 -23.24 31.22
C LYS A 180 -22.80 -24.23 32.37
N VAL A 181 -22.38 -23.72 33.53
CA VAL A 181 -22.21 -24.54 34.74
C VAL A 181 -23.58 -24.99 35.24
N SER A 182 -23.93 -26.24 34.94
CA SER A 182 -25.20 -26.85 35.33
C SER A 182 -25.13 -27.33 36.79
N ILE A 183 -25.94 -26.73 37.67
CA ILE A 183 -26.02 -27.11 39.09
C ILE A 183 -27.40 -27.70 39.37
N LYS A 184 -27.43 -28.85 40.05
CA LYS A 184 -28.62 -29.56 40.50
C LYS A 184 -28.91 -29.24 41.97
N PHE A 185 -30.17 -28.94 42.27
CA PHE A 185 -30.69 -28.73 43.62
C PHE A 185 -31.73 -29.81 43.91
N GLU A 186 -31.47 -30.66 44.90
CA GLU A 186 -32.27 -31.86 45.19
C GLU A 186 -32.88 -31.76 46.61
N ILE A 187 -34.19 -31.97 46.73
CA ILE A 187 -34.90 -32.02 48.01
C ILE A 187 -35.95 -33.13 47.97
N ARG A 188 -35.75 -34.15 48.82
CA ARG A 188 -36.46 -35.43 48.73
C ARG A 188 -36.32 -35.99 47.29
N ASP A 189 -37.41 -36.45 46.69
CA ASP A 189 -37.42 -37.07 45.37
C ASP A 189 -37.59 -36.07 44.20
N LYS A 190 -37.60 -34.75 44.47
CA LYS A 190 -37.63 -33.69 43.44
C LYS A 190 -36.27 -33.03 43.28
N SER A 191 -35.96 -32.60 42.05
CA SER A 191 -34.78 -31.77 41.79
C SER A 191 -34.97 -30.80 40.64
N GLU A 192 -34.40 -29.60 40.79
CA GLU A 192 -34.28 -28.59 39.74
C GLU A 192 -32.83 -28.51 39.24
N ILE A 193 -32.62 -28.22 37.95
CA ILE A 193 -31.29 -27.98 37.37
C ILE A 193 -31.25 -26.58 36.76
N ARG A 194 -30.24 -25.78 37.11
CA ARG A 194 -30.10 -24.40 36.65
C ARG A 194 -28.68 -24.14 36.14
N GLU A 195 -28.58 -23.46 35.00
CA GLU A 195 -27.30 -23.06 34.40
C GLU A 195 -26.83 -21.72 34.96
N PHE A 196 -25.53 -21.66 35.26
CA PHE A 196 -24.81 -20.51 35.77
C PHE A 196 -23.55 -20.21 34.94
N THR A 197 -23.03 -18.99 35.07
CA THR A 197 -21.77 -18.54 34.47
C THR A 197 -20.83 -18.13 35.61
N PHE A 198 -19.66 -18.76 35.71
CA PHE A 198 -18.66 -18.44 36.73
C PHE A 198 -17.61 -17.49 36.13
N THR A 199 -17.36 -16.35 36.78
CA THR A 199 -16.51 -15.27 36.26
C THR A 199 -15.36 -14.93 37.23
N GLY A 200 -14.39 -14.11 36.80
CA GLY A 200 -13.31 -13.64 37.68
C GLY A 200 -12.10 -14.56 37.80
N PHE A 201 -11.94 -15.56 36.91
CA PHE A 201 -10.72 -16.34 36.80
C PHE A 201 -9.63 -15.58 36.03
N LYS A 202 -8.39 -16.09 36.05
CA LYS A 202 -7.28 -15.49 35.30
C LYS A 202 -7.56 -15.53 33.81
N THR A 203 -7.65 -14.35 33.19
CA THR A 203 -7.71 -14.21 31.73
C THR A 203 -6.44 -14.75 31.10
N LYS A 204 -6.59 -15.54 30.03
CA LYS A 204 -5.50 -15.94 29.15
C LYS A 204 -5.13 -14.75 28.26
N ILE A 205 -4.22 -13.92 28.75
CA ILE A 205 -3.62 -12.82 27.96
C ILE A 205 -3.07 -13.42 26.67
N ASP A 206 -3.64 -13.02 25.54
CA ASP A 206 -3.18 -13.44 24.22
C ASP A 206 -1.86 -12.73 23.91
N ASN A 207 -0.75 -13.41 24.22
CA ASN A 207 0.61 -12.94 23.97
C ASN A 207 1.00 -12.96 22.47
N ARG A 208 0.03 -12.82 21.55
CA ARG A 208 0.26 -12.25 20.22
C ARG A 208 0.81 -10.83 20.39
N LYS A 209 2.14 -10.74 20.47
CA LYS A 209 2.89 -9.47 20.37
C LYS A 209 2.35 -8.70 19.17
N VAL A 210 1.79 -7.52 19.42
CA VAL A 210 1.35 -6.62 18.35
C VAL A 210 2.57 -6.29 17.49
N ASN A 211 2.57 -6.76 16.25
CA ASN A 211 3.64 -6.47 15.31
C ASN A 211 3.34 -5.14 14.64
N ASN A 212 3.96 -4.05 15.11
CA ASN A 212 3.57 -2.70 14.70
C ASN A 212 3.91 -2.38 13.23
N LYS A 213 4.67 -3.27 12.57
CA LYS A 213 4.78 -3.33 11.10
C LYS A 213 3.42 -3.45 10.41
N GLU A 214 2.42 -4.05 11.06
CA GLU A 214 1.07 -4.17 10.53
C GLU A 214 0.33 -2.83 10.38
N THR A 215 0.74 -1.80 11.12
CA THR A 215 0.20 -0.43 10.98
C THR A 215 1.20 0.55 10.37
N TYR A 216 2.49 0.21 10.33
CA TYR A 216 3.60 1.05 9.83
C TYR A 216 3.37 1.65 8.44
N LEU A 217 2.91 0.85 7.46
CA LEU A 217 2.84 1.25 6.05
C LEU A 217 1.41 1.15 5.51
N LYS A 218 0.89 2.25 4.97
CA LYS A 218 -0.47 2.39 4.40
C LYS A 218 -0.35 2.97 2.98
N PRO A 219 -1.17 2.55 1.99
CA PRO A 219 -1.18 3.18 0.67
C PRO A 219 -1.77 4.59 0.78
N LYS A 220 -1.28 5.56 -0.01
CA LYS A 220 -1.86 6.91 0.01
C LYS A 220 -3.31 6.90 -0.45
N ALA A 221 -4.15 7.70 0.23
CA ALA A 221 -5.57 7.83 -0.10
C ALA A 221 -5.85 8.41 -1.50
N LYS A 222 -4.85 9.05 -2.12
CA LYS A 222 -4.84 9.47 -3.53
C LYS A 222 -3.44 9.24 -4.11
N LEU A 223 -3.37 8.84 -5.38
CA LEU A 223 -2.10 8.76 -6.10
C LEU A 223 -1.48 10.17 -6.23
N ASP A 224 -0.17 10.27 -5.99
CA ASP A 224 0.58 11.52 -6.14
C ASP A 224 0.59 11.98 -7.60
N THR A 225 0.30 13.26 -7.85
CA THR A 225 0.21 13.81 -9.22
C THR A 225 1.54 13.77 -9.97
N ARG A 226 2.67 13.66 -9.25
CA ARG A 226 4.01 13.43 -9.82
C ARG A 226 4.18 12.03 -10.41
N LEU A 227 3.30 11.08 -10.05
CA LEU A 227 3.30 9.70 -10.54
C LEU A 227 2.15 9.38 -11.51
N SER A 228 0.98 10.01 -11.36
CA SER A 228 -0.20 9.71 -12.21
C SER A 228 0.03 9.92 -13.71
N GLY A 229 1.06 10.69 -14.10
CA GLY A 229 1.43 10.90 -15.49
C GLY A 229 2.24 9.76 -16.15
N LEU A 230 2.83 8.87 -15.35
CA LEU A 230 3.66 7.74 -15.79
C LEU A 230 2.81 6.51 -16.16
N TYR A 231 3.32 5.68 -17.06
CA TYR A 231 2.85 4.31 -17.24
C TYR A 231 3.29 3.41 -16.07
N PRO A 232 2.45 2.46 -15.60
CA PRO A 232 2.78 1.51 -14.54
C PRO A 232 4.07 0.71 -14.74
N SER A 233 4.39 0.25 -15.96
CA SER A 233 5.56 -0.63 -16.19
C SER A 233 6.91 0.02 -15.91
N ILE A 234 7.14 1.23 -16.44
CA ILE A 234 8.37 1.98 -16.17
C ILE A 234 8.52 2.25 -14.67
N LEU A 235 7.41 2.57 -13.98
CA LEU A 235 7.43 2.75 -12.54
C LEU A 235 7.73 1.44 -11.79
N ALA A 236 7.13 0.31 -12.18
CA ALA A 236 7.40 -1.00 -11.58
C ALA A 236 8.87 -1.41 -11.72
N TYR A 237 9.45 -1.29 -12.93
CA TYR A 237 10.87 -1.57 -13.18
C TYR A 237 11.78 -0.63 -12.40
N MET A 238 11.50 0.68 -12.36
CA MET A 238 12.37 1.63 -11.64
C MET A 238 12.26 1.52 -10.11
N LEU A 239 11.10 1.13 -9.56
CA LEU A 239 10.94 0.83 -8.13
C LEU A 239 11.77 -0.39 -7.71
N LEU A 240 11.73 -1.46 -8.52
CA LEU A 240 12.53 -2.67 -8.28
C LEU A 240 14.04 -2.39 -8.46
N TYR A 241 14.42 -1.60 -9.48
CA TYR A 241 15.80 -1.13 -9.67
C TYR A 241 16.30 -0.28 -8.51
N ALA A 242 15.45 0.58 -7.93
CA ALA A 242 15.79 1.41 -6.77
C ALA A 242 16.25 0.57 -5.56
N ASP A 243 15.56 -0.55 -5.32
CA ASP A 243 15.81 -1.43 -4.18
C ASP A 243 16.83 -2.56 -4.46
N ASP A 244 17.16 -2.86 -5.73
CA ASP A 244 18.13 -3.91 -6.09
C ASP A 244 18.85 -3.71 -7.44
N SER A 245 19.47 -2.54 -7.65
CA SER A 245 20.05 -2.17 -8.95
C SER A 245 20.99 -3.22 -9.57
N ASN A 246 21.77 -3.95 -8.77
CA ASN A 246 22.66 -5.02 -9.24
C ASN A 246 21.92 -6.20 -9.89
N LYS A 247 20.72 -6.54 -9.40
CA LYS A 247 19.87 -7.58 -10.00
C LYS A 247 19.39 -7.16 -11.39
N TYR A 248 18.90 -5.92 -11.52
CA TYR A 248 18.24 -5.42 -12.72
C TYR A 248 19.20 -4.95 -13.82
N LYS A 249 20.43 -4.50 -13.48
CA LYS A 249 21.50 -4.21 -14.46
C LYS A 249 21.76 -5.38 -15.42
N ASN A 250 21.65 -6.62 -14.96
CA ASN A 250 21.90 -7.80 -15.81
C ASN A 250 20.82 -7.99 -16.91
N LEU A 251 19.63 -7.40 -16.74
CA LEU A 251 18.54 -7.47 -17.72
C LEU A 251 18.72 -6.48 -18.88
N GLN A 252 19.53 -5.41 -18.71
CA GLN A 252 19.62 -4.36 -19.72
C GLN A 252 20.59 -4.70 -20.86
N GLU A 253 20.40 -4.10 -22.03
CA GLU A 253 21.27 -4.29 -23.20
C GLU A 253 22.57 -3.48 -23.10
N ASP A 254 23.71 -4.14 -23.27
CA ASP A 254 25.03 -3.61 -22.89
C ASP A 254 25.65 -2.66 -23.94
N SER A 255 25.13 -1.43 -24.06
CA SER A 255 25.89 -0.28 -24.60
C SER A 255 25.15 1.05 -24.49
N ALA A 256 25.87 2.17 -24.65
CA ALA A 256 25.34 3.54 -24.83
C ALA A 256 24.53 3.75 -26.16
N LYS A 257 23.91 2.70 -26.66
CA LYS A 257 23.02 2.64 -27.84
C LYS A 257 21.56 2.44 -27.46
N TYR A 258 21.30 2.16 -26.18
CA TYR A 258 19.99 1.85 -25.63
C TYR A 258 19.71 2.77 -24.45
N ILE A 259 18.43 3.04 -24.17
CA ILE A 259 18.02 3.69 -22.92
C ILE A 259 18.26 2.72 -21.76
N THR A 260 19.10 3.10 -20.80
CA THR A 260 19.46 2.24 -19.64
C THR A 260 18.62 2.56 -18.40
N PHE A 261 18.67 1.69 -17.38
CA PHE A 261 18.06 2.00 -16.08
C PHE A 261 18.64 3.26 -15.44
N GLU A 262 19.96 3.51 -15.56
CA GLU A 262 20.62 4.70 -15.01
C GLU A 262 20.14 6.01 -15.66
N GLU A 263 19.82 5.97 -16.96
CA GLU A 263 19.25 7.10 -17.68
C GLU A 263 17.80 7.43 -17.30
N LEU A 264 17.09 6.47 -16.71
CA LEU A 264 15.71 6.64 -16.21
C LEU A 264 15.66 6.91 -14.69
N PHE A 265 16.67 6.44 -13.92
CA PHE A 265 16.79 6.61 -12.47
C PHE A 265 17.24 8.01 -12.03
N ASN A 266 17.17 9.00 -12.92
CA ASN A 266 17.55 10.37 -12.68
C ASN A 266 16.58 11.31 -13.43
N ASN A 267 16.60 12.60 -13.13
CA ASN A 267 15.90 13.60 -13.95
C ASN A 267 16.66 13.83 -15.28
N ASN A 268 16.53 12.89 -16.20
CA ASN A 268 17.09 12.96 -17.53
C ASN A 268 16.21 13.83 -18.44
N LYS A 269 16.55 15.12 -18.47
CA LYS A 269 15.87 16.16 -19.26
C LYS A 269 15.99 16.00 -20.78
N ASN A 270 16.64 14.94 -21.29
CA ASN A 270 16.61 14.61 -22.72
C ASN A 270 15.51 13.60 -23.06
N LEU A 271 14.94 12.91 -22.07
CA LEU A 271 13.83 11.97 -22.21
C LEU A 271 12.54 12.55 -21.61
N PHE A 272 12.64 13.08 -20.39
CA PHE A 272 11.52 13.64 -19.63
C PHE A 272 11.42 15.16 -19.76
N ASP A 273 10.24 15.70 -19.46
CA ASP A 273 10.01 17.14 -19.36
C ASP A 273 10.87 17.78 -18.25
N ASN A 274 11.21 19.07 -18.41
CA ASN A 274 12.02 19.81 -17.46
C ASN A 274 11.40 19.88 -16.05
N ASP A 275 10.06 19.82 -15.97
CA ASP A 275 9.27 19.92 -14.75
C ASP A 275 8.99 18.55 -14.09
N PHE A 276 9.34 17.44 -14.76
CA PHE A 276 9.28 16.12 -14.15
C PHE A 276 10.34 16.00 -13.05
N ILE A 277 9.98 15.44 -11.89
CA ILE A 277 10.90 15.34 -10.74
C ILE A 277 12.00 14.29 -10.91
N GLY A 278 11.86 13.37 -11.87
CA GLY A 278 12.71 12.20 -12.02
C GLY A 278 12.21 10.99 -11.23
N LEU A 279 12.72 9.80 -11.57
CA LEU A 279 12.59 8.58 -10.78
C LEU A 279 13.86 8.43 -9.91
N GLY A 280 13.79 7.73 -8.78
CA GLY A 280 14.90 7.60 -7.85
C GLY A 280 14.54 6.86 -6.55
N VAL A 281 15.46 6.85 -5.58
CA VAL A 281 15.26 6.15 -4.29
C VAL A 281 14.01 6.59 -3.51
N GLY A 282 13.64 7.87 -3.58
CA GLY A 282 12.46 8.42 -2.91
C GLY A 282 11.14 8.23 -3.65
N THR A 283 11.14 7.64 -4.86
CA THR A 283 9.93 7.44 -5.66
C THR A 283 8.93 6.50 -4.95
N LYS A 284 9.41 5.53 -4.16
CA LYS A 284 8.54 4.63 -3.39
C LYS A 284 7.77 5.34 -2.26
N ASP A 285 8.35 6.37 -1.64
CA ASP A 285 7.70 7.15 -0.56
C ASP A 285 6.54 8.03 -1.08
N LEU A 286 6.38 8.15 -2.40
CA LEU A 286 5.23 8.81 -3.02
C LEU A 286 3.97 7.91 -3.06
N LEU A 287 4.13 6.60 -2.89
CA LEU A 287 3.04 5.61 -2.86
C LEU A 287 2.49 5.33 -1.46
N PHE A 288 3.22 5.69 -0.40
CA PHE A 288 2.89 5.30 0.97
C PHE A 288 2.81 6.45 1.95
N ASP A 289 1.84 6.37 2.86
CA ASP A 289 1.79 7.13 4.11
C ASP A 289 2.27 6.23 5.26
N PHE A 290 2.95 6.83 6.23
CA PHE A 290 3.67 6.12 7.28
C PHE A 290 3.04 6.37 8.66
N GLU A 291 3.13 5.40 9.55
CA GLU A 291 2.95 5.62 10.99
C GLU A 291 4.27 6.22 11.54
N GLU A 292 4.31 7.53 11.74
CA GLU A 292 5.54 8.26 12.10
C GLU A 292 6.20 7.73 13.38
N ASN A 293 5.41 7.32 14.39
CA ASN A 293 5.88 6.69 15.63
C ASN A 293 6.70 5.40 15.40
N ASN A 294 6.48 4.74 14.26
CA ASN A 294 7.11 3.49 13.87
C ASN A 294 8.23 3.69 12.82
N ARG A 295 8.50 4.94 12.40
CA ARG A 295 9.28 5.22 11.18
C ARG A 295 10.78 5.00 11.32
N GLU A 296 11.33 5.17 12.50
CA GLU A 296 12.73 4.86 12.81
C GLU A 296 12.93 3.37 13.15
N LEU A 297 11.85 2.69 13.58
CA LEU A 297 11.85 1.30 14.04
C LEU A 297 11.91 0.29 12.88
N TYR A 298 11.37 0.64 11.71
CA TYR A 298 11.22 -0.29 10.58
C TYR A 298 11.77 0.26 9.27
N ARG A 299 12.09 -0.66 8.36
CA ARG A 299 12.48 -0.36 6.98
C ARG A 299 11.74 -1.26 6.02
N TYR A 300 11.59 -0.80 4.78
CA TYR A 300 10.81 -1.52 3.76
C TYR A 300 11.53 -1.58 2.40
N LYS A 301 11.41 -2.74 1.75
CA LYS A 301 11.91 -3.01 0.40
C LYS A 301 10.78 -3.57 -0.46
N ILE A 302 10.63 -3.04 -1.67
CA ILE A 302 9.77 -3.65 -2.70
C ILE A 302 10.49 -4.90 -3.22
N THR A 303 9.85 -6.06 -3.14
CA THR A 303 10.45 -7.35 -3.53
C THR A 303 9.90 -7.88 -4.84
N GLU A 304 8.63 -7.60 -5.13
CA GLU A 304 7.94 -7.94 -6.38
C GLU A 304 7.05 -6.77 -6.81
N ALA A 305 6.86 -6.60 -8.11
CA ALA A 305 5.93 -5.66 -8.71
C ALA A 305 5.16 -6.34 -9.85
N GLY A 306 3.99 -5.79 -10.19
CA GLY A 306 3.18 -6.20 -11.34
C GLY A 306 2.47 -4.96 -11.87
N PHE A 307 2.43 -4.80 -13.19
CA PHE A 307 1.98 -3.57 -13.85
C PHE A 307 0.84 -3.88 -14.82
N ASP A 308 -0.02 -2.91 -15.11
CA ASP A 308 -1.06 -3.01 -16.13
C ASP A 308 -1.14 -1.68 -16.90
N ASP A 309 -0.43 -1.60 -18.02
CA ASP A 309 -0.39 -0.42 -18.88
C ASP A 309 -1.68 -0.25 -19.70
N ILE A 310 -2.56 -1.27 -19.73
CA ILE A 310 -3.86 -1.27 -20.41
C ILE A 310 -4.89 -0.53 -19.56
N ASN A 311 -4.86 -0.72 -18.24
CA ASN A 311 -5.81 -0.14 -17.30
C ASN A 311 -5.25 1.03 -16.46
N GLY A 312 -3.93 1.16 -16.31
CA GLY A 312 -3.29 2.18 -15.49
C GLY A 312 -3.20 1.78 -14.00
N VAL A 313 -2.79 0.54 -13.74
CA VAL A 313 -2.69 -0.05 -12.39
C VAL A 313 -1.27 -0.53 -12.09
N LEU A 314 -0.80 -0.27 -10.87
CA LEU A 314 0.45 -0.80 -10.30
C LEU A 314 0.13 -1.66 -9.08
N ASN A 315 0.71 -2.85 -9.02
CA ASN A 315 0.72 -3.72 -7.85
C ASN A 315 2.16 -3.82 -7.33
N ILE A 316 2.37 -3.70 -6.03
CA ILE A 316 3.68 -3.91 -5.40
C ILE A 316 3.58 -4.74 -4.13
N LYS A 317 4.59 -5.58 -3.93
CA LYS A 317 4.79 -6.41 -2.74
C LYS A 317 5.96 -5.85 -1.95
N VAL A 318 5.71 -5.56 -0.69
CA VAL A 318 6.65 -4.91 0.21
C VAL A 318 6.98 -5.83 1.37
N ARG A 319 8.27 -6.06 1.58
CA ARG A 319 8.82 -6.73 2.76
C ARG A 319 9.21 -5.68 3.79
N ILE A 320 8.70 -5.81 5.02
CA ILE A 320 8.92 -4.87 6.12
C ILE A 320 9.72 -5.58 7.20
N THR A 321 10.90 -5.04 7.54
CA THR A 321 11.81 -5.58 8.56
C THR A 321 12.00 -4.58 9.69
N ASN A 322 12.56 -5.03 10.81
CA ASN A 322 13.19 -4.11 11.76
C ASN A 322 14.30 -3.32 11.05
N ASN A 323 14.51 -2.07 11.49
CA ASN A 323 15.73 -1.32 11.24
C ASN A 323 16.89 -1.93 12.06
N GLU A 324 18.15 -1.65 11.71
CA GLU A 324 19.31 -2.37 12.26
C GLU A 324 19.57 -2.09 13.75
N GLU A 325 19.15 -0.93 14.23
CA GLU A 325 19.21 -0.56 15.66
C GLU A 325 18.02 -1.11 16.46
N ASN A 326 16.92 -1.50 15.80
CA ASN A 326 15.71 -1.97 16.45
C ASN A 326 15.83 -3.46 16.87
N ARG A 327 16.15 -3.65 18.15
CA ARG A 327 16.28 -4.96 18.82
C ARG A 327 14.95 -5.68 19.11
N SER A 328 13.83 -5.21 18.56
CA SER A 328 12.54 -5.90 18.65
C SER A 328 12.63 -7.35 18.11
N ASN A 329 11.81 -8.24 18.67
CA ASN A 329 11.66 -9.63 18.22
C ASN A 329 10.31 -9.90 17.55
N GLU A 330 9.61 -8.85 17.12
CA GLU A 330 8.56 -8.93 16.12
C GLU A 330 9.10 -9.51 14.79
N PRO A 331 8.39 -10.44 14.13
CA PRO A 331 8.83 -10.99 12.86
C PRO A 331 8.79 -9.97 11.71
N GLU A 332 9.52 -10.29 10.64
CA GLU A 332 9.32 -9.72 9.30
C GLU A 332 7.89 -10.01 8.81
N ILE A 333 7.32 -9.07 8.05
CA ILE A 333 6.05 -9.29 7.33
C ILE A 333 6.17 -8.89 5.86
N THR A 334 5.27 -9.40 5.04
CA THR A 334 5.13 -9.01 3.64
C THR A 334 3.70 -8.56 3.35
N LYS A 335 3.54 -7.45 2.64
CA LYS A 335 2.24 -6.86 2.27
C LYS A 335 2.14 -6.61 0.77
N ASN A 336 0.96 -6.86 0.21
CA ASN A 336 0.63 -6.50 -1.16
C ASN A 336 -0.20 -5.21 -1.17
N PHE A 337 0.10 -4.31 -2.09
CA PHE A 337 -0.63 -3.06 -2.29
C PHE A 337 -0.98 -2.90 -3.78
N LYS A 338 -2.14 -2.31 -4.05
CA LYS A 338 -2.64 -1.98 -5.39
C LYS A 338 -2.87 -0.48 -5.48
N PHE A 339 -2.43 0.13 -6.57
CA PHE A 339 -2.54 1.55 -6.87
C PHE A 339 -3.15 1.73 -8.26
N GLU A 340 -4.08 2.66 -8.40
CA GLU A 340 -4.83 2.92 -9.64
C GLU A 340 -4.76 4.40 -10.00
N GLY A 341 -5.03 4.74 -11.27
CA GLY A 341 -5.04 6.13 -11.75
C GLY A 341 -3.73 6.60 -12.38
N PHE A 342 -2.85 5.66 -12.77
CA PHE A 342 -1.70 5.94 -13.62
C PHE A 342 -2.12 6.19 -15.08
N ARG A 343 -1.17 6.59 -15.94
CA ARG A 343 -1.39 6.61 -17.38
C ARG A 343 -1.62 5.19 -17.89
N LYS A 344 -2.61 5.04 -18.77
CA LYS A 344 -2.85 3.84 -19.58
C LYS A 344 -2.66 4.14 -21.06
N VAL A 345 -2.39 3.11 -21.86
CA VAL A 345 -2.29 3.25 -23.32
C VAL A 345 -3.69 3.41 -23.90
N ASP A 346 -3.93 4.49 -24.64
CA ASP A 346 -5.18 4.66 -25.38
C ASP A 346 -5.10 3.89 -26.70
N ILE A 347 -5.53 2.62 -26.64
CA ILE A 347 -5.56 1.69 -27.77
C ILE A 347 -6.64 2.09 -28.80
N ASN A 348 -7.73 2.71 -28.35
CA ASN A 348 -8.85 3.11 -29.19
C ASN A 348 -8.56 4.42 -29.95
N ASN A 349 -7.80 5.33 -29.34
CA ASN A 349 -7.37 6.59 -29.95
C ASN A 349 -5.84 6.71 -29.87
N PRO A 350 -5.07 6.06 -30.76
CA PRO A 350 -3.62 6.00 -30.66
C PRO A 350 -2.90 7.36 -30.52
N ARG A 351 -3.48 8.43 -31.08
CA ARG A 351 -2.98 9.82 -31.01
C ARG A 351 -3.06 10.46 -29.61
N ASN A 352 -3.74 9.84 -28.65
CA ASN A 352 -3.81 10.32 -27.26
C ASN A 352 -2.62 9.85 -26.40
N ASN A 353 -1.79 8.94 -26.93
CA ASN A 353 -0.55 8.51 -26.27
C ASN A 353 0.55 9.59 -26.43
N PRO A 354 1.52 9.69 -25.51
CA PRO A 354 2.50 10.77 -25.48
C PRO A 354 3.66 10.54 -26.48
N PHE A 355 3.41 9.85 -27.59
CA PHE A 355 4.42 9.48 -28.59
C PHE A 355 3.85 9.32 -29.99
N SER A 356 4.71 9.51 -30.99
CA SER A 356 4.41 9.29 -32.41
C SER A 356 5.56 8.53 -33.08
N VAL A 357 5.21 7.55 -33.90
CA VAL A 357 6.17 6.77 -34.69
C VAL A 357 6.19 7.30 -36.12
N LEU A 358 7.39 7.49 -36.68
CA LEU A 358 7.63 8.12 -37.97
C LEU A 358 8.60 7.32 -38.84
N LEU A 359 8.46 7.47 -40.16
CA LEU A 359 9.45 7.08 -41.16
C LEU A 359 9.74 8.32 -42.01
N SER A 360 10.95 8.88 -41.94
CA SER A 360 11.25 10.13 -42.64
C SER A 360 11.27 9.95 -44.17
N GLN A 361 11.04 11.03 -44.93
CA GLN A 361 11.10 10.99 -46.39
C GLN A 361 12.50 10.61 -46.92
N LYS A 362 13.55 10.97 -46.18
CA LYS A 362 14.95 10.60 -46.46
C LYS A 362 15.13 9.09 -46.26
N ASP A 363 14.61 8.56 -45.16
CA ASP A 363 14.72 7.15 -44.82
C ASP A 363 13.92 6.25 -45.77
N LEU A 364 12.70 6.67 -46.13
CA LEU A 364 11.96 6.02 -47.21
C LEU A 364 12.76 6.02 -48.52
N LYS A 365 13.39 7.15 -48.89
CA LYS A 365 14.26 7.24 -50.08
C LYS A 365 15.51 6.35 -49.99
N THR A 366 15.96 6.01 -48.78
CA THR A 366 17.00 4.99 -48.56
C THR A 366 16.44 3.58 -48.74
N ILE A 367 15.28 3.26 -48.16
CA ILE A 367 14.65 1.92 -48.27
C ILE A 367 14.34 1.58 -49.73
N ILE A 368 13.66 2.46 -50.48
CA ILE A 368 13.28 2.18 -51.89
C ILE A 368 14.48 2.06 -52.84
N LYS A 369 15.68 2.50 -52.41
CA LYS A 369 16.94 2.39 -53.17
C LYS A 369 17.87 1.30 -52.62
N ASP A 370 17.45 0.53 -51.61
CA ASP A 370 18.16 -0.70 -51.25
C ASP A 370 18.07 -1.70 -52.42
N LYS A 371 19.21 -2.30 -52.77
CA LYS A 371 19.31 -3.19 -53.92
C LYS A 371 18.32 -4.36 -53.86
N LYS A 372 18.07 -4.93 -52.68
CA LYS A 372 17.12 -6.04 -52.50
C LYS A 372 15.68 -5.58 -52.69
N ILE A 373 15.35 -4.37 -52.25
CA ILE A 373 14.03 -3.75 -52.43
C ILE A 373 13.78 -3.49 -53.92
N VAL A 374 14.74 -2.92 -54.64
CA VAL A 374 14.66 -2.73 -56.09
C VAL A 374 14.53 -4.06 -56.84
N GLU A 375 15.30 -5.08 -56.47
CA GLU A 375 15.18 -6.45 -57.02
C GLU A 375 13.84 -7.12 -56.68
N HIS A 376 13.24 -6.82 -55.53
CA HIS A 376 11.93 -7.33 -55.12
C HIS A 376 10.81 -6.68 -55.92
N LEU A 377 10.80 -5.35 -56.02
CA LEU A 377 9.82 -4.60 -56.83
C LEU A 377 9.86 -5.05 -58.29
N LYS A 378 11.06 -5.22 -58.87
CA LYS A 378 11.20 -5.68 -60.28
C LYS A 378 10.70 -7.11 -60.50
N LYS A 379 10.71 -7.99 -59.48
CA LYS A 379 10.06 -9.32 -59.55
C LYS A 379 8.53 -9.24 -59.49
N LEU A 380 7.97 -8.20 -58.87
CA LEU A 380 6.54 -7.90 -58.88
C LEU A 380 6.10 -7.13 -60.15
N GLY A 381 7.01 -6.91 -61.11
CA GLY A 381 6.75 -6.12 -62.32
C GLY A 381 6.78 -4.60 -62.11
N ILE A 382 7.13 -4.13 -60.91
CA ILE A 382 7.15 -2.72 -60.52
C ILE A 382 8.54 -2.14 -60.80
N ASP A 383 8.63 -1.07 -61.58
CA ASP A 383 9.90 -0.38 -61.88
C ASP A 383 9.81 1.10 -61.50
N ILE A 384 10.34 1.44 -60.32
CA ILE A 384 10.22 2.79 -59.74
C ILE A 384 10.86 3.90 -60.57
N ASP A 385 11.73 3.56 -61.53
CA ASP A 385 12.36 4.54 -62.42
C ASP A 385 11.49 4.87 -63.66
N LYS A 386 10.29 4.28 -63.79
CA LYS A 386 9.32 4.54 -64.88
C LYS A 386 8.16 5.46 -64.46
N ASP A 387 7.50 6.04 -65.46
CA ASP A 387 6.28 6.86 -65.35
C ASP A 387 4.98 6.01 -65.29
N ASP A 388 5.04 4.83 -64.66
CA ASP A 388 3.90 3.94 -64.48
C ASP A 388 3.22 4.20 -63.12
N ASP A 389 1.97 4.66 -63.13
CA ASP A 389 1.16 4.91 -61.91
C ASP A 389 0.66 3.57 -61.32
N TYR A 390 0.92 3.34 -60.03
CA TYR A 390 0.46 2.18 -59.27
C TYR A 390 -0.14 2.61 -57.92
N LEU A 391 -1.26 2.01 -57.50
CA LEU A 391 -1.95 2.38 -56.25
C LEU A 391 -2.15 1.17 -55.34
N ASP A 392 -1.79 1.37 -54.07
CA ASP A 392 -2.01 0.53 -52.90
C ASP A 392 -1.63 -0.96 -53.11
N LEU A 393 -0.51 -1.19 -53.80
CA LEU A 393 -0.01 -2.53 -54.07
C LEU A 393 0.49 -3.20 -52.79
N GLY A 394 -0.15 -4.30 -52.42
CA GLY A 394 0.25 -5.14 -51.28
C GLY A 394 1.61 -5.81 -51.52
N VAL A 395 2.55 -5.56 -50.61
CA VAL A 395 3.92 -6.08 -50.68
C VAL A 395 4.01 -7.40 -49.90
N GLN A 396 4.03 -8.53 -50.61
CA GLN A 396 4.33 -9.84 -50.00
C GLN A 396 5.84 -9.95 -49.73
N SER A 397 6.28 -9.50 -48.55
CA SER A 397 7.69 -9.50 -48.16
C SER A 397 8.24 -10.93 -47.97
N THR A 398 9.29 -11.27 -48.73
CA THR A 398 9.96 -12.58 -48.59
C THR A 398 11.05 -12.53 -47.51
N GLY A 399 10.80 -13.15 -46.36
CA GLY A 399 11.80 -13.29 -45.29
C GLY A 399 12.11 -11.97 -44.57
N ASP A 400 11.06 -11.29 -44.14
CA ASP A 400 11.09 -10.07 -43.30
C ASP A 400 11.91 -8.90 -43.90
N LEU A 401 12.02 -8.85 -45.24
CA LEU A 401 12.88 -7.92 -45.96
C LEU A 401 12.48 -6.46 -45.76
N TRP A 402 11.20 -6.16 -45.98
CA TRP A 402 10.66 -4.81 -45.84
C TRP A 402 10.56 -4.40 -44.38
N GLU A 403 10.07 -5.32 -43.55
CA GLU A 403 9.86 -5.19 -42.11
C GLU A 403 11.18 -4.85 -41.40
N SER A 404 12.27 -5.57 -41.70
CA SER A 404 13.59 -5.35 -41.12
C SER A 404 14.23 -4.02 -41.54
N LEU A 405 13.96 -3.56 -42.77
CA LEU A 405 14.42 -2.26 -43.28
C LEU A 405 13.59 -1.09 -42.74
N ILE A 406 12.26 -1.22 -42.67
CA ILE A 406 11.37 -0.26 -42.02
C ILE A 406 11.76 -0.13 -40.55
N LEU A 407 11.87 -1.24 -39.80
CA LEU A 407 12.22 -1.24 -38.39
C LEU A 407 13.62 -0.66 -38.09
N LYS A 408 14.57 -0.80 -39.02
CA LYS A 408 15.92 -0.17 -38.94
C LYS A 408 15.86 1.37 -39.06
N HIS A 409 14.79 1.93 -39.61
CA HIS A 409 14.63 3.34 -39.94
C HIS A 409 13.41 4.02 -39.28
N LEU A 410 12.61 3.28 -38.51
CA LEU A 410 11.52 3.81 -37.70
C LEU A 410 12.05 4.62 -36.51
N THR A 411 11.64 5.89 -36.44
CA THR A 411 11.93 6.77 -35.30
C THR A 411 10.72 6.93 -34.39
N LEU A 412 10.98 7.27 -33.13
CA LEU A 412 9.99 7.55 -32.10
C LEU A 412 10.26 8.94 -31.51
N ASP A 413 9.28 9.81 -31.60
CA ASP A 413 9.26 11.11 -30.91
C ASP A 413 8.27 11.03 -29.73
N LEU A 414 8.56 11.69 -28.60
CA LEU A 414 7.69 11.72 -27.42
C LEU A 414 7.39 13.14 -26.97
N VAL A 415 6.11 13.48 -26.91
CA VAL A 415 5.60 14.80 -26.50
C VAL A 415 4.30 14.63 -25.69
N ASP A 416 4.39 14.79 -24.38
CA ASP A 416 3.27 14.70 -23.45
C ASP A 416 2.62 16.05 -23.17
N ASN A 417 1.82 16.52 -24.13
CA ASN A 417 1.05 17.76 -23.99
C ASN A 417 0.02 17.75 -22.85
N LYS A 418 -0.29 16.59 -22.25
CA LYS A 418 -1.39 16.44 -21.27
C LYS A 418 -0.90 16.40 -19.83
N ASN A 419 0.04 15.50 -19.52
CA ASN A 419 0.53 15.30 -18.16
C ASN A 419 1.97 15.84 -17.97
N ARG A 420 2.62 16.29 -19.05
CA ARG A 420 3.98 16.85 -19.08
C ARG A 420 5.04 15.99 -18.35
N VAL A 421 5.01 14.68 -18.58
CA VAL A 421 6.04 13.75 -18.10
C VAL A 421 7.06 13.43 -19.19
N TYR A 422 6.60 13.01 -20.37
CA TYR A 422 7.45 12.56 -21.47
C TYR A 422 7.71 13.69 -22.47
N ASN A 423 8.97 14.04 -22.75
CA ASN A 423 9.33 15.15 -23.64
C ASN A 423 10.76 14.92 -24.17
N SER A 424 10.89 14.05 -25.17
CA SER A 424 12.20 13.60 -25.65
C SER A 424 12.81 14.64 -26.59
N LYS A 425 14.00 15.12 -26.24
CA LYS A 425 14.79 16.10 -27.01
C LYS A 425 15.80 15.44 -27.95
N GLU A 426 16.03 14.13 -27.78
CA GLU A 426 16.78 13.28 -28.70
C GLU A 426 15.82 12.39 -29.50
N THR A 427 16.09 12.22 -30.79
CA THR A 427 15.35 11.27 -31.66
C THR A 427 15.68 9.85 -31.25
N LEU A 428 14.65 9.07 -30.94
CA LEU A 428 14.77 7.66 -30.55
C LEU A 428 14.38 6.74 -31.71
N ALA A 429 14.71 5.47 -31.60
CA ALA A 429 14.35 4.43 -32.56
C ALA A 429 13.91 3.14 -31.84
N PHE A 430 13.28 2.22 -32.56
CA PHE A 430 13.07 0.87 -32.04
C PHE A 430 14.38 0.07 -32.10
N LYS A 431 15.11 0.13 -33.22
CA LYS A 431 16.30 -0.69 -33.50
C LYS A 431 17.50 0.23 -33.71
N TYR A 432 18.61 0.02 -33.00
CA TYR A 432 19.80 0.87 -33.14
C TYR A 432 20.37 0.78 -34.56
N ASN A 433 20.58 1.94 -35.18
CA ASN A 433 21.13 2.05 -36.52
C ASN A 433 22.42 2.89 -36.51
N LYS A 434 23.53 2.31 -36.99
CA LYS A 434 24.84 2.97 -37.11
C LYS A 434 24.79 4.22 -37.99
N ASP A 435 23.91 4.24 -38.99
CA ASP A 435 23.84 5.29 -40.00
C ASP A 435 23.30 6.62 -39.45
N HIS A 436 22.57 6.55 -38.33
CA HIS A 436 21.90 7.70 -37.70
C HIS A 436 22.26 7.89 -36.21
N SER A 437 22.84 6.89 -35.55
CA SER A 437 23.27 6.91 -34.14
C SER A 437 22.16 7.11 -33.09
N TYR A 438 20.88 7.09 -33.48
CA TYR A 438 19.75 7.19 -32.55
C TYR A 438 19.74 6.05 -31.52
N LYS A 439 19.40 6.36 -30.26
CA LYS A 439 19.25 5.35 -29.21
C LYS A 439 18.02 4.49 -29.48
N SER A 440 18.15 3.19 -29.22
CA SER A 440 17.05 2.25 -29.21
C SER A 440 16.32 2.28 -27.86
N ILE A 441 14.98 2.27 -27.90
CA ILE A 441 14.15 2.13 -26.70
C ILE A 441 14.14 0.69 -26.15
N LEU A 442 14.58 -0.29 -26.93
CA LEU A 442 14.53 -1.73 -26.61
C LEU A 442 15.73 -2.13 -25.74
N GLY A 443 15.87 -1.45 -24.59
CA GLY A 443 17.00 -1.56 -23.67
C GLY A 443 16.96 -2.74 -22.70
N LEU A 444 15.96 -3.63 -22.76
CA LEU A 444 15.89 -4.87 -21.99
C LEU A 444 16.09 -6.10 -22.88
N LYS A 445 16.78 -7.11 -22.36
CA LYS A 445 16.89 -8.44 -22.96
C LYS A 445 15.55 -9.19 -22.81
N PRO A 446 15.04 -9.90 -23.83
CA PRO A 446 15.56 -10.05 -25.19
C PRO A 446 14.80 -9.17 -26.20
N LYS A 447 15.16 -7.88 -26.33
CA LYS A 447 14.48 -6.83 -27.12
C LYS A 447 13.14 -6.29 -26.55
N MET A 448 13.05 -6.08 -25.24
CA MET A 448 11.93 -5.36 -24.61
C MET A 448 12.27 -3.91 -24.32
N SER A 449 11.26 -3.04 -24.20
CA SER A 449 11.43 -1.63 -23.88
C SER A 449 11.31 -1.30 -22.39
N LEU A 450 12.06 -0.28 -21.96
CA LEU A 450 11.87 0.40 -20.67
C LEU A 450 11.02 1.68 -20.79
N TYR A 451 10.84 2.20 -22.01
CA TYR A 451 10.47 3.61 -22.22
C TYR A 451 9.68 3.84 -23.51
N PRO A 452 8.51 4.50 -23.49
CA PRO A 452 7.87 5.11 -22.31
C PRO A 452 7.11 4.11 -21.41
N PHE A 453 6.87 2.89 -21.91
CA PHE A 453 6.26 1.75 -21.22
C PHE A 453 6.86 0.43 -21.77
N ASN A 454 6.54 -0.71 -21.16
CA ASN A 454 7.07 -2.00 -21.58
C ASN A 454 6.33 -2.57 -22.80
N THR A 455 7.07 -2.77 -23.88
CA THR A 455 6.62 -3.37 -25.15
C THR A 455 7.77 -4.16 -25.78
N SER A 456 7.47 -5.15 -26.63
CA SER A 456 8.43 -5.74 -27.56
C SER A 456 8.01 -5.39 -28.98
N VAL A 457 8.94 -4.88 -29.80
CA VAL A 457 8.68 -4.53 -31.20
C VAL A 457 9.79 -5.14 -32.06
N ASP A 458 9.41 -6.06 -32.93
CA ASP A 458 10.29 -6.76 -33.85
C ASP A 458 9.73 -6.70 -35.28
N GLU A 459 10.37 -7.43 -36.20
CA GLU A 459 9.97 -7.48 -37.60
C GLU A 459 8.50 -7.92 -37.80
N LYS A 460 7.96 -8.78 -36.92
CA LYS A 460 6.57 -9.27 -36.98
C LYS A 460 5.56 -8.28 -36.42
N SER A 461 6.02 -7.13 -35.92
CA SER A 461 5.15 -6.05 -35.48
C SER A 461 4.69 -5.18 -36.65
N ILE A 462 5.21 -5.38 -37.86
CA ILE A 462 4.88 -4.60 -39.06
C ILE A 462 4.00 -5.47 -39.99
N ASP A 463 2.82 -4.97 -40.32
CA ASP A 463 1.79 -5.63 -41.13
C ASP A 463 1.29 -4.72 -42.26
N ASN A 464 0.57 -5.30 -43.23
CA ASN A 464 -0.22 -4.57 -44.23
C ASN A 464 0.59 -3.49 -44.99
N ILE A 465 1.78 -3.87 -45.46
CA ILE A 465 2.67 -2.99 -46.22
C ILE A 465 2.09 -2.77 -47.63
N LEU A 466 1.76 -1.52 -47.96
CA LEU A 466 1.24 -1.09 -49.25
C LEU A 466 2.18 -0.05 -49.88
N ILE A 467 2.47 -0.18 -51.17
CA ILE A 467 3.25 0.78 -51.95
C ILE A 467 2.41 1.42 -53.05
N SER A 468 2.49 2.75 -53.16
CA SER A 468 1.81 3.56 -54.17
C SER A 468 2.82 4.45 -54.89
N LEU A 469 2.85 4.36 -56.22
CA LEU A 469 3.71 5.12 -57.12
C LEU A 469 2.83 6.07 -57.92
N LYS A 470 3.04 7.38 -57.75
CA LYS A 470 2.29 8.39 -58.48
C LYS A 470 3.02 9.71 -58.58
N ASP A 471 2.91 10.41 -59.71
CA ASP A 471 3.49 11.76 -59.92
C ASP A 471 5.01 11.84 -59.55
N LYS A 472 5.77 10.79 -59.90
CA LYS A 472 7.20 10.57 -59.52
C LYS A 472 7.48 10.56 -58.01
N LYS A 473 6.51 10.14 -57.20
CA LYS A 473 6.62 9.94 -55.76
C LYS A 473 6.28 8.50 -55.40
N VAL A 474 7.02 7.96 -54.43
CA VAL A 474 6.67 6.73 -53.74
C VAL A 474 5.99 7.10 -52.42
N THR A 475 4.82 6.53 -52.16
CA THR A 475 4.20 6.50 -50.83
C THR A 475 4.25 5.07 -50.31
N LEU A 476 4.68 4.91 -49.07
CA LEU A 476 4.68 3.65 -48.33
C LEU A 476 3.71 3.79 -47.15
N TYR A 477 2.72 2.91 -47.09
CA TYR A 477 1.83 2.72 -45.96
C TYR A 477 2.16 1.38 -45.28
N PHE A 478 2.04 1.32 -43.95
CA PHE A 478 2.05 0.07 -43.19
C PHE A 478 1.34 0.25 -41.85
N GLU A 479 0.97 -0.88 -41.23
CA GLU A 479 0.48 -0.92 -39.86
C GLU A 479 1.60 -1.39 -38.92
N LEU A 480 1.74 -0.73 -37.77
CA LEU A 480 2.66 -1.13 -36.71
C LEU A 480 1.84 -1.51 -35.48
N ASN A 481 1.92 -2.79 -35.12
CA ASN A 481 1.22 -3.43 -34.02
C ASN A 481 2.11 -3.47 -32.79
N ILE A 482 1.93 -2.52 -31.86
CA ILE A 482 2.72 -2.41 -30.63
C ILE A 482 1.99 -3.15 -29.49
N PRO A 483 2.57 -4.22 -28.91
CA PRO A 483 2.00 -4.88 -27.74
C PRO A 483 1.97 -3.99 -26.51
N VAL A 484 0.86 -4.05 -25.77
CA VAL A 484 0.66 -3.43 -24.46
C VAL A 484 0.39 -4.54 -23.46
N TYR A 485 1.19 -4.63 -22.41
CA TYR A 485 1.16 -5.74 -21.47
C TYR A 485 0.51 -5.39 -20.12
N ALA A 486 0.02 -6.42 -19.45
CA ALA A 486 -0.05 -6.45 -17.99
C ALA A 486 0.78 -7.63 -17.44
N SER A 487 1.07 -7.60 -16.14
CA SER A 487 1.81 -8.62 -15.41
C SER A 487 1.30 -8.76 -13.97
N THR A 488 1.34 -9.98 -13.47
CA THR A 488 1.13 -10.30 -12.06
C THR A 488 2.35 -9.90 -11.21
N LEU A 489 2.18 -9.89 -9.88
CA LEU A 489 3.29 -9.68 -8.94
C LEU A 489 4.40 -10.72 -9.19
N SER A 490 5.56 -10.24 -9.60
CA SER A 490 6.78 -11.02 -9.78
C SER A 490 8.00 -10.11 -9.59
N ASP A 491 9.21 -10.64 -9.69
CA ASP A 491 10.41 -9.80 -9.68
C ASP A 491 10.74 -9.17 -11.04
N LEU A 492 9.87 -9.33 -12.05
CA LEU A 492 10.04 -8.82 -13.43
C LEU A 492 11.38 -9.18 -14.12
N THR A 493 12.13 -10.17 -13.61
CA THR A 493 13.36 -10.69 -14.26
C THR A 493 13.08 -11.64 -15.42
N THR A 494 11.82 -12.09 -15.55
CA THR A 494 11.35 -12.93 -16.65
C THR A 494 10.19 -12.23 -17.35
N SER A 495 10.18 -12.29 -18.69
CA SER A 495 9.16 -11.68 -19.55
C SER A 495 7.85 -12.47 -19.52
N SER A 496 7.15 -12.42 -18.39
CA SER A 496 5.87 -13.11 -18.16
C SER A 496 4.73 -12.10 -18.04
N PHE A 497 3.70 -12.27 -18.86
CA PHE A 497 2.57 -11.35 -19.00
C PHE A 497 1.25 -12.14 -18.92
N ASP A 498 0.32 -11.68 -18.09
CA ASP A 498 -0.99 -12.34 -17.92
C ASP A 498 -2.02 -11.85 -18.95
N LYS A 499 -1.82 -10.65 -19.50
CA LYS A 499 -2.66 -10.04 -20.52
C LYS A 499 -1.83 -9.24 -21.53
N THR A 500 -2.24 -9.30 -22.79
CA THR A 500 -1.70 -8.47 -23.88
C THR A 500 -2.86 -7.85 -24.66
N GLN A 501 -2.71 -6.61 -25.12
CA GLN A 501 -3.53 -6.00 -26.17
C GLN A 501 -2.63 -5.30 -27.19
N ILE A 502 -3.15 -4.99 -28.39
CA ILE A 502 -2.35 -4.41 -29.48
C ILE A 502 -2.76 -2.95 -29.72
N LEU A 503 -1.83 -2.03 -29.53
CA LEU A 503 -1.93 -0.66 -30.03
C LEU A 503 -1.55 -0.67 -31.52
N LYS A 504 -2.54 -0.53 -32.40
CA LYS A 504 -2.31 -0.45 -33.86
C LYS A 504 -2.07 1.00 -34.29
N LEU A 505 -0.87 1.28 -34.79
CA LEU A 505 -0.55 2.54 -35.48
C LEU A 505 -0.66 2.34 -37.00
N LYS A 506 -1.20 3.34 -37.70
CA LYS A 506 -1.18 3.42 -39.17
C LYS A 506 -0.14 4.47 -39.55
N ILE A 507 0.90 4.07 -40.28
CA ILE A 507 2.04 4.92 -40.63
C ILE A 507 2.05 5.11 -42.14
N THR A 508 2.39 6.32 -42.58
CA THR A 508 2.48 6.65 -44.01
C THR A 508 3.62 7.64 -44.22
N SER A 509 4.44 7.39 -45.24
CA SER A 509 5.52 8.28 -45.64
C SER A 509 5.56 8.40 -47.16
N THR A 510 5.89 9.58 -47.66
CA THR A 510 5.93 9.88 -49.11
C THR A 510 7.25 10.57 -49.44
N THR A 511 7.91 10.14 -50.52
CA THR A 511 9.17 10.72 -50.99
C THR A 511 9.20 10.80 -52.51
N SER A 512 9.86 11.80 -53.08
CA SER A 512 10.13 11.83 -54.52
C SER A 512 11.21 10.79 -54.86
N ILE A 513 11.16 10.26 -56.08
CA ILE A 513 12.08 9.21 -56.57
C ILE A 513 13.50 9.75 -56.78
#